data_AF-A0A2U8IA27-F1
#
_entry.id   AF-A0A2U8IA27-F1
#
_cell.length_a   1.000
_cell.length_b   1.000
_cell.length_c   1.000
_cell.angle_alpha   90.00
_cell.angle_beta   90.00
_cell.angle_gamma   90.00
#
_symmetry.space_group_name_H-M   'P 1'
#
loop_
_entity.id
_entity.type
_entity.pdbx_description
1 polymer ?
#
loop_
_entity_poly.entity_id
_entity_poly.type
_entity_poly.pdbx_seq_one_letter_code
_entity_poly.pdbx_strand_id
1 'polypeptide(L)'
;MSTIALILTLLFTSLVTVGLRWWFYIRRRSTTRKLTLKELITSVRKEDGERIELIDIRKETPEEYTLHHSRGVQEAITICIALSCLFFSLISPGMLLPWLILIALMPLVWACWRLFRPLSKADLQEVYCLSGTPKRWGLFGESKQSQMNNNISLGMIDLIYPSHWGSRLTHDLDKKTQIDIYVNHQVIRQGSHLSLHDEAQRFPLQRWGRNLILMVGSLLILIMLLLYVPLSLSLKLSVVWFQGAQSWHVTDIEALRKIPLHIGDILSVQGTGMCYVPPSSKHPNYVVFTPFDCSGIYWNSVAPLAQPESAIIEKVATLMNTIKRQLHPQENKGISGNQQSTAKMKKSSMTRLDDFTDIILKTQALCEKASDCIWLKNVLINLGHAKNWTVLVEAACSGRLAQVNVLLPPVKVEALQRLVNIIISSYVHREIHRATVALNSPSPGGFLITNSEGKQWVEHTPPLVPLFDYSALEQWQELQRLSRQLLNTYFKAEGIITDIVTDTQGTQHISLHSKPDMITIIRYQGTSLLLLVVISCLVINTVLFIRRVGKNRYRMKNIQHYYTRCFDHTETFSNK
;
A
#
# COMPACT_ATOMS: atom_id res chain seq x y z
N MET A 1 -1.51 -4.77 29.38
CA MET A 1 -1.04 -3.37 29.29
C MET A 1 0.32 -3.15 29.97
N SER A 2 0.65 -3.80 31.10
CA SER A 2 1.90 -3.52 31.83
C SER A 2 3.18 -4.10 31.20
N THR A 3 3.11 -5.29 30.58
CA THR A 3 4.30 -6.01 30.10
C THR A 3 4.99 -5.36 28.89
N ILE A 4 4.22 -4.88 27.91
CA ILE A 4 4.76 -4.26 26.70
C ILE A 4 5.44 -2.91 27.03
N ALA A 5 4.84 -2.12 27.93
CA ALA A 5 5.42 -0.87 28.40
C ALA A 5 6.74 -1.10 29.15
N LEU A 6 6.80 -2.17 29.96
CA LEU A 6 8.00 -2.53 30.74
C LEU A 6 9.13 -3.07 29.85
N ILE A 7 8.79 -3.77 28.77
CA ILE A 7 9.76 -4.22 27.75
C ILE A 7 10.35 -3.01 26.99
N LEU A 8 9.51 -2.03 26.64
CA LEU A 8 9.94 -0.81 25.93
C LEU A 8 10.86 0.06 26.78
N THR A 9 10.59 0.22 28.08
CA THR A 9 11.46 0.98 28.99
C THR A 9 12.79 0.26 29.25
N LEU A 10 12.79 -1.08 29.36
CA LEU A 10 14.01 -1.87 29.45
C LEU A 10 14.86 -1.81 28.17
N LEU A 11 14.23 -1.83 27.00
CA LEU A 11 14.94 -1.66 25.72
C LEU A 11 15.57 -0.27 25.60
N PHE A 12 14.84 0.77 26.00
CA PHE A 12 15.33 2.15 25.95
C PHE A 12 16.53 2.35 26.89
N THR A 13 16.45 1.86 28.13
CA THR A 13 17.55 1.97 29.11
C THR A 13 18.77 1.14 28.71
N SER A 14 18.58 -0.04 28.11
CA SER A 14 19.66 -0.86 27.54
C SER A 14 20.39 -0.12 26.41
N LEU A 15 19.66 0.50 25.48
CA LEU A 15 20.25 1.27 24.37
C LEU A 15 21.09 2.46 24.87
N VAL A 16 20.60 3.20 25.86
CA VAL A 16 21.31 4.35 26.44
C VAL A 16 22.59 3.90 27.15
N THR A 17 22.53 2.82 27.93
CA THR A 17 23.70 2.32 28.68
C THR A 17 24.78 1.75 27.76
N VAL A 18 24.41 1.04 26.69
CA VAL A 18 25.35 0.57 25.66
C VAL A 18 26.01 1.74 24.94
N GLY A 19 25.25 2.78 24.59
CA GLY A 19 25.77 4.00 23.97
C GLY A 19 26.80 4.72 24.85
N LEU A 20 26.51 4.88 26.14
CA LEU A 20 27.43 5.48 27.11
C LEU A 20 28.71 4.64 27.30
N ARG A 21 28.56 3.32 27.43
CA ARG A 21 29.70 2.41 27.59
C ARG A 21 30.60 2.39 26.37
N TRP A 22 30.03 2.44 25.17
CA TRP A 22 30.79 2.55 23.92
C TRP A 22 31.53 3.89 23.82
N TRP A 23 30.90 4.99 24.23
CA TRP A 23 31.52 6.31 24.29
C TRP A 23 32.74 6.36 25.23
N PHE A 24 32.62 5.78 26.44
CA PHE A 24 33.75 5.69 27.38
C PHE A 24 34.88 4.79 26.88
N TYR A 25 34.55 3.67 26.23
CA TYR A 25 35.55 2.75 25.67
C TYR A 25 36.41 3.40 24.59
N ILE A 26 35.79 4.16 23.68
CA ILE A 26 36.50 4.88 22.61
C ILE A 26 37.45 5.93 23.18
N ARG A 27 37.02 6.68 24.21
CA ARG A 27 37.83 7.74 24.82
C ARG A 27 39.11 7.18 25.47
N ARG A 28 39.02 6.03 26.14
CA ARG A 28 40.14 5.41 26.89
C ARG A 28 41.27 4.89 25.98
N ARG A 29 40.97 4.46 24.77
CA ARG A 29 41.94 3.88 23.81
C ARG A 29 42.86 4.93 23.17
N SER A 30 42.43 6.20 23.16
CA SER A 30 43.20 7.31 22.56
C SER A 30 44.38 7.76 23.42
N THR A 31 44.31 7.58 24.75
CA THR A 31 45.30 8.09 25.69
C THR A 31 46.55 7.21 25.77
N THR A 32 46.42 5.89 25.60
CA THR A 32 47.53 4.94 25.77
C THR A 32 48.56 4.97 24.64
N ARG A 33 48.16 5.29 23.40
CA ARG A 33 49.09 5.38 22.26
C ARG A 33 50.00 6.62 22.27
N LYS A 34 49.62 7.67 23.00
CA LYS A 34 50.39 8.93 23.04
C LYS A 34 51.65 8.85 23.90
N LEU A 35 51.66 7.97 24.90
CA LEU A 35 52.80 7.82 25.82
C LEU A 35 54.01 7.16 25.13
N THR A 36 53.77 6.16 24.28
CA THR A 36 54.81 5.26 23.77
C THR A 36 55.77 5.90 22.77
N LEU A 37 55.30 6.82 21.91
CA LEU A 37 56.16 7.45 20.89
C LEU A 37 57.09 8.50 21.48
N LYS A 38 56.60 9.26 22.47
CA LYS A 38 57.41 10.29 23.14
C LYS A 38 58.61 9.67 23.85
N GLU A 39 58.40 8.51 24.48
CA GLU A 39 59.47 7.71 25.10
C GLU A 39 60.47 7.19 24.06
N LEU A 40 60.00 6.69 22.91
CA LEU A 40 60.85 6.22 21.80
C LEU A 40 61.76 7.31 21.22
N ILE A 41 61.25 8.52 20.98
CA ILE A 41 62.05 9.62 20.42
C ILE A 41 63.13 10.07 21.41
N THR A 42 62.84 10.02 22.72
CA THR A 42 63.81 10.35 23.76
C THR A 42 64.90 9.30 23.95
N SER A 43 64.64 8.02 23.66
CA SER A 43 65.64 6.96 23.72
C SER A 43 66.58 6.98 22.52
N VAL A 44 66.06 7.22 21.31
CA VAL A 44 66.85 7.29 20.06
C VAL A 44 67.91 8.40 20.09
N ARG A 45 67.65 9.52 20.79
CA ARG A 45 68.63 10.60 21.00
C ARG A 45 69.92 10.15 21.71
N LYS A 46 69.91 9.00 22.39
CA LYS A 46 71.04 8.50 23.19
C LYS A 46 71.89 7.43 22.50
N GLU A 47 71.39 6.74 21.48
CA GLU A 47 72.02 5.51 20.95
C GLU A 47 72.82 5.71 19.65
N ASP A 48 72.37 6.55 18.71
CA ASP A 48 73.04 6.71 17.42
C ASP A 48 73.64 8.11 17.23
N GLY A 49 74.89 8.18 16.76
CA GLY A 49 75.61 9.44 16.46
C GLY A 49 74.99 10.30 15.33
N GLU A 50 73.83 9.92 14.79
CA GLU A 50 73.05 10.70 13.84
C GLU A 50 72.05 11.60 14.60
N ARG A 51 72.31 12.92 14.61
CA ARG A 51 71.50 13.88 15.37
C ARG A 51 70.14 14.10 14.72
N ILE A 52 69.14 13.33 15.14
CA ILE A 52 67.73 13.64 14.90
C ILE A 52 67.34 14.75 15.90
N GLU A 53 66.92 15.90 15.37
CA GLU A 53 66.48 17.04 16.17
C GLU A 53 64.95 17.10 16.16
N LEU A 54 64.33 16.96 17.33
CA LEU A 54 62.91 17.28 17.52
C LEU A 54 62.76 18.80 17.54
N ILE A 55 62.09 19.36 16.53
CA ILE A 55 61.90 20.80 16.38
C ILE A 55 60.70 21.25 17.21
N ASP A 56 59.53 20.64 16.98
CA ASP A 56 58.28 21.03 17.60
C ASP A 56 57.23 19.91 17.55
N ILE A 57 56.19 20.02 18.36
CA ILE A 57 55.02 19.15 18.35
C ILE A 57 53.80 20.01 18.00
N ARG A 58 53.33 19.90 16.75
CA ARG A 58 52.13 20.61 16.28
C ARG A 58 50.88 19.73 16.36
N LYS A 59 49.71 20.37 16.43
CA LYS A 59 48.43 19.68 16.21
C LYS A 59 48.15 19.55 14.72
N GLU A 60 47.53 18.44 14.35
CA GLU A 60 47.06 18.18 12.99
C GLU A 60 46.15 19.32 12.48
N THR A 61 46.32 19.71 11.22
CA THR A 61 45.48 20.71 10.56
C THR A 61 44.13 20.10 10.16
N PRO A 62 43.05 20.91 10.07
CA PRO A 62 41.74 20.37 9.67
C PRO A 62 41.77 19.72 8.28
N GLU A 63 42.63 20.18 7.38
CA GLU A 63 42.83 19.62 6.03
C GLU A 63 43.45 18.21 6.11
N GLU A 64 44.52 18.03 6.90
CA GLU A 64 45.17 16.73 7.14
C GLU A 64 44.20 15.73 7.79
N TYR A 65 43.41 16.17 8.78
CA TYR A 65 42.40 15.34 9.43
C TYR A 65 41.40 14.73 8.44
N THR A 66 41.02 15.49 7.40
CA THR A 66 40.07 15.01 6.39
C THR A 66 40.61 13.89 5.50
N LEU A 67 41.93 13.65 5.46
CA LEU A 67 42.55 12.57 4.69
C LEU A 67 42.41 11.22 5.38
N HIS A 68 42.50 11.18 6.71
CA HIS A 68 42.39 9.94 7.49
C HIS A 68 40.96 9.62 7.91
N HIS A 69 40.18 10.60 8.39
CA HIS A 69 38.86 10.33 8.97
C HIS A 69 37.68 10.42 7.97
N SER A 70 36.93 9.32 7.80
CA SER A 70 35.71 9.28 6.97
C SER A 70 34.51 9.86 7.70
N ARG A 71 34.44 11.19 7.78
CA ARG A 71 33.30 11.86 8.41
C ARG A 71 32.00 11.62 7.63
N GLY A 72 30.94 11.21 8.32
CA GLY A 72 29.57 11.19 7.80
C GLY A 72 29.02 9.82 7.39
N VAL A 73 29.85 8.77 7.27
CA VAL A 73 29.38 7.44 6.83
C VAL A 73 28.54 6.77 7.91
N GLN A 74 29.03 6.76 9.15
CA GLN A 74 28.29 6.20 10.30
C GLN A 74 27.00 6.99 10.55
N GLU A 75 27.08 8.31 10.44
CA GLU A 75 25.94 9.22 10.62
C GLU A 75 24.89 8.99 9.53
N ALA A 76 25.29 8.75 8.28
CA ALA A 76 24.38 8.39 7.20
C ALA A 76 23.67 7.04 7.45
N ILE A 77 24.39 6.02 7.94
CA ILE A 77 23.79 4.75 8.31
C ILE A 77 22.73 4.96 9.40
N THR A 78 23.03 5.75 10.43
CA THR A 78 22.06 6.05 11.49
C THR A 78 20.84 6.81 11.00
N ILE A 79 20.99 7.73 10.03
CA ILE A 79 19.85 8.43 9.40
C ILE A 79 19.00 7.44 8.61
N CYS A 80 19.61 6.54 7.83
CA CYS A 80 18.88 5.51 7.09
C CYS A 80 18.10 4.59 8.03
N ILE A 81 18.69 4.15 9.15
CA ILE A 81 18.00 3.35 10.16
C ILE A 81 16.81 4.13 10.76
N ALA A 82 17.01 5.41 11.10
CA ALA A 82 15.95 6.26 11.64
C ALA A 82 14.78 6.43 10.65
N LEU A 83 15.06 6.70 9.37
CA LEU A 83 14.04 6.81 8.33
C LEU A 83 13.29 5.48 8.11
N SER A 84 13.99 4.35 8.17
CA SER A 84 13.35 3.03 8.14
C SER A 84 12.43 2.80 9.35
N CYS A 85 12.84 3.20 10.56
CA CYS A 85 11.97 3.14 11.73
C CYS A 85 10.72 4.03 11.60
N LEU A 86 10.84 5.22 10.99
CA LEU A 86 9.68 6.05 10.65
C LEU A 86 8.74 5.34 9.67
N PHE A 87 9.28 4.69 8.65
CA PHE A 87 8.47 3.87 7.74
C PHE A 87 7.72 2.75 8.48
N PHE A 88 8.40 1.99 9.35
CA PHE A 88 7.74 0.95 10.13
C PHE A 88 6.69 1.49 11.10
N SER A 89 6.87 2.72 11.61
CA SER A 89 5.87 3.37 12.47
C SER A 89 4.53 3.59 11.74
N LEU A 90 4.56 3.85 10.42
CA LEU A 90 3.36 4.08 9.60
C LEU A 90 2.53 2.80 9.39
N ILE A 91 3.19 1.64 9.38
CA ILE A 91 2.54 0.33 9.16
C ILE A 91 2.15 -0.34 10.50
N SER A 92 2.86 -0.01 11.59
CA SER A 92 2.66 -0.62 12.90
C SER A 92 1.28 -0.34 13.52
N PRO A 93 0.74 -1.23 14.38
CA PRO A 93 -0.49 -0.98 15.15
C PRO A 93 -0.42 0.32 15.94
N GLY A 94 -1.56 1.02 16.08
CA GLY A 94 -1.62 2.37 16.67
C GLY A 94 -1.01 2.50 18.07
N MET A 95 -0.98 1.43 18.86
CA MET A 95 -0.39 1.43 20.21
C MET A 95 1.14 1.58 20.21
N LEU A 96 1.84 1.13 19.16
CA LEU A 96 3.30 1.21 19.05
C LEU A 96 3.77 2.51 18.37
N LEU A 97 2.85 3.26 17.76
CA LEU A 97 3.14 4.45 16.98
C LEU A 97 3.99 5.50 17.72
N PRO A 98 3.63 5.97 18.93
CA PRO A 98 4.41 7.02 19.61
C PRO A 98 5.81 6.54 20.01
N TRP A 99 5.95 5.26 20.38
CA TRP A 99 7.23 4.67 20.78
C TRP A 99 8.20 4.56 19.60
N LEU A 100 7.70 4.12 18.44
CA LEU A 100 8.51 4.02 17.23
C LEU A 100 8.93 5.40 16.70
N ILE A 101 8.05 6.39 16.77
CA ILE A 101 8.39 7.78 16.41
C ILE A 101 9.50 8.30 17.33
N LEU A 102 9.41 8.08 18.65
CA LEU A 102 10.43 8.51 19.60
C LEU A 102 11.80 7.84 19.33
N ILE A 103 11.78 6.52 19.09
CA ILE A 103 12.97 5.72 18.75
C ILE A 103 13.59 6.18 17.44
N ALA A 104 12.80 6.69 16.49
CA ALA A 104 13.30 7.20 15.22
C ALA A 104 13.84 8.64 15.32
N LEU A 105 13.19 9.52 16.08
CA LEU A 105 13.59 10.92 16.21
C LEU A 105 14.90 11.09 17.00
N MET A 106 15.11 10.31 18.06
CA MET A 106 16.34 10.37 18.87
C MET A 106 17.65 10.19 18.07
N PRO A 107 17.83 9.10 17.29
CA PRO A 107 19.03 8.93 16.48
C PRO A 107 19.11 9.94 15.33
N LEU A 108 17.97 10.44 14.81
CA LEU A 108 17.95 11.44 13.76
C LEU A 108 18.48 12.79 14.26
N VAL A 109 18.04 13.23 15.44
CA VAL A 109 18.56 14.44 16.11
C VAL A 109 20.04 14.27 16.44
N TRP A 110 20.44 13.12 17.00
CA TRP A 110 21.84 12.84 17.31
C TRP A 110 22.74 12.84 16.07
N ALA A 111 22.30 12.22 14.97
CA ALA A 111 23.06 12.17 13.72
C ALA A 111 23.19 13.57 13.08
N CYS A 112 22.10 14.34 13.07
CA CYS A 112 22.12 15.74 12.62
C CYS A 112 23.07 16.60 13.47
N TRP A 113 22.99 16.50 14.80
CA TRP A 113 23.90 17.22 15.69
C TRP A 113 25.38 16.90 15.41
N ARG A 114 25.72 15.61 15.24
CA ARG A 114 27.08 15.17 14.94
C ARG A 114 27.57 15.62 13.56
N LEU A 115 26.67 15.75 12.59
CA LEU A 115 26.96 16.29 11.26
C LEU A 115 27.32 17.79 11.31
N PHE A 116 26.62 18.58 12.13
CA PHE A 116 26.84 20.03 12.22
C PHE A 116 27.86 20.46 13.28
N ARG A 117 28.25 19.58 14.22
CA ARG A 117 29.20 19.91 15.28
C ARG A 117 30.58 20.33 14.71
N PRO A 118 31.19 21.44 15.17
CA PRO A 118 32.56 21.79 14.77
C PRO A 118 33.58 20.75 15.26
N LEU A 119 34.72 20.63 14.55
CA LEU A 119 35.82 19.76 15.00
C LEU A 119 36.37 20.27 16.33
N SER A 120 36.58 19.35 17.29
CA SER A 120 37.22 19.68 18.56
C SER A 120 38.73 19.46 18.48
N LYS A 121 39.50 20.28 19.22
CA LYS A 121 40.96 20.10 19.35
C LYS A 121 41.36 18.74 19.96
N ALA A 122 40.43 18.08 20.65
CA ALA A 122 40.63 16.74 21.21
C ALA A 122 40.61 15.64 20.14
N ASP A 123 39.98 15.88 18.99
CA ASP A 123 39.85 14.90 17.90
C ASP A 123 41.07 14.90 16.97
N LEU A 124 41.89 15.97 17.01
CA LEU A 124 43.09 16.16 16.19
C LEU A 124 44.29 15.42 16.77
N GLN A 125 45.04 14.73 15.91
CA GLN A 125 46.24 14.01 16.32
C GLN A 125 47.44 14.94 16.56
N GLU A 126 48.43 14.43 17.26
CA GLU A 126 49.73 15.10 17.45
C GLU A 126 50.67 14.73 16.31
N VAL A 127 51.36 15.73 15.78
CA VAL A 127 52.33 15.62 14.68
C VAL A 127 53.69 16.05 15.22
N TYR A 128 54.71 15.23 14.99
CA TYR A 128 56.06 15.46 15.45
C TYR A 128 56.90 15.99 14.30
N CYS A 129 57.47 17.19 14.46
CA CYS A 129 58.34 17.82 13.48
C CYS A 129 59.79 17.46 13.81
N LEU A 130 60.39 16.61 12.98
CA LEU A 130 61.76 16.12 13.12
C LEU A 130 62.66 16.73 12.05
N SER A 131 63.94 16.87 12.35
CA SER A 131 64.97 17.23 11.37
C SER A 131 66.08 16.21 11.41
N GLY A 132 66.43 15.66 10.25
CA GLY A 132 67.51 14.70 10.10
C GLY A 132 67.69 14.28 8.64
N THR A 133 68.55 13.30 8.40
CA THR A 133 68.87 12.80 7.07
C THR A 133 68.15 11.47 6.83
N PRO A 134 67.08 11.43 6.00
CA PRO A 134 66.41 10.19 5.68
C PRO A 134 67.33 9.33 4.80
N LYS A 135 67.60 8.11 5.24
CA LYS A 135 68.44 7.14 4.53
C LYS A 135 67.59 6.00 4.00
N ARG A 136 67.93 5.53 2.80
CA ARG A 136 67.31 4.34 2.20
C ARG A 136 68.17 3.12 2.51
N TRP A 137 67.57 2.11 3.12
CA TRP A 137 68.19 0.81 3.33
C TRP A 137 67.89 -0.11 2.15
N GLY A 138 68.91 -0.47 1.38
CA GLY A 138 68.80 -1.41 0.28
C GLY A 138 68.76 -2.85 0.79
N LEU A 139 67.56 -3.43 0.93
CA LEU A 139 67.43 -4.89 1.05
C LEU A 139 67.50 -5.47 -0.38
N PHE A 140 68.65 -6.04 -0.72
CA PHE A 140 68.85 -6.71 -2.00
C PHE A 140 68.08 -8.04 -2.02
N GLY A 141 66.97 -8.11 -2.76
CA GLY A 141 66.22 -9.35 -2.99
C GLY A 141 64.73 -9.15 -3.28
N GLU A 142 64.37 -9.26 -4.57
CA GLU A 142 63.03 -9.43 -5.18
C GLU A 142 61.92 -8.33 -5.05
N SER A 143 61.51 -7.86 -6.24
CA SER A 143 60.33 -7.04 -6.61
C SER A 143 60.41 -5.50 -6.42
N LYS A 144 60.61 -4.79 -7.55
CA LYS A 144 60.91 -3.35 -7.68
C LYS A 144 59.81 -2.35 -7.24
N GLN A 145 58.60 -2.76 -6.85
CA GLN A 145 57.46 -1.82 -6.79
C GLN A 145 56.74 -1.72 -5.43
N SER A 146 56.77 -2.75 -4.58
CA SER A 146 56.17 -2.70 -3.23
C SER A 146 57.15 -2.18 -2.16
N GLN A 147 58.45 -2.26 -2.42
CA GLN A 147 59.50 -1.94 -1.44
C GLN A 147 60.10 -0.53 -1.59
N MET A 148 59.81 0.19 -2.69
CA MET A 148 60.36 1.55 -2.94
C MET A 148 60.02 2.59 -1.87
N ASN A 149 58.95 2.37 -1.11
CA ASN A 149 58.41 3.30 -0.11
C ASN A 149 58.59 2.82 1.35
N ASN A 150 58.99 1.56 1.58
CA ASN A 150 58.95 0.91 2.90
C ASN A 150 60.33 0.73 3.55
N ASN A 151 61.40 1.26 2.95
CA ASN A 151 62.77 1.03 3.40
C ASN A 151 63.55 2.34 3.64
N ILE A 152 62.84 3.44 3.91
CA ILE A 152 63.44 4.72 4.23
C ILE A 152 63.28 4.93 5.73
N SER A 153 64.39 5.08 6.45
CA SER A 153 64.37 5.37 7.87
C SER A 153 65.03 6.71 8.16
N LEU A 154 64.62 7.30 9.28
CA LEU A 154 65.26 8.45 9.89
C LEU A 154 65.91 7.95 11.19
N GLY A 155 67.22 7.66 11.13
CA GLY A 155 67.90 6.87 12.17
C GLY A 155 67.21 5.52 12.37
N MET A 156 66.66 5.29 13.57
CA MET A 156 65.96 4.04 13.94
C MET A 156 64.44 4.05 13.69
N ILE A 157 63.88 5.16 13.19
CA ILE A 157 62.44 5.28 12.94
C ILE A 157 62.17 4.98 11.46
N ASP A 158 61.48 3.88 11.18
CA ASP A 158 61.02 3.55 9.84
C ASP A 158 59.88 4.48 9.41
N LEU A 159 60.04 5.15 8.28
CA LEU A 159 59.09 6.11 7.75
C LEU A 159 58.14 5.44 6.75
N ILE A 160 56.84 5.66 6.93
CA ILE A 160 55.80 5.14 6.02
C ILE A 160 55.35 6.28 5.10
N TYR A 161 55.74 6.20 3.83
CA TYR A 161 55.39 7.20 2.81
C TYR A 161 54.08 6.89 2.06
N PRO A 162 53.31 7.92 1.65
CA PRO A 162 52.20 7.75 0.73
C PRO A 162 52.62 7.09 -0.59
N SER A 163 51.77 6.21 -1.14
CA SER A 163 52.09 5.41 -2.33
C SER A 163 52.42 6.27 -3.56
N HIS A 164 51.79 7.44 -3.72
CA HIS A 164 51.95 8.32 -4.88
C HIS A 164 53.17 9.24 -4.84
N TRP A 165 53.96 9.22 -3.75
CA TRP A 165 55.19 10.00 -3.62
C TRP A 165 56.45 9.28 -4.13
N GLY A 166 56.37 7.96 -4.36
CA GLY A 166 57.51 7.07 -4.55
C GLY A 166 58.65 7.58 -5.45
N SER A 167 58.35 8.05 -6.66
CA SER A 167 59.39 8.47 -7.61
C SER A 167 60.06 9.81 -7.27
N ARG A 168 59.49 10.61 -6.38
CA ARG A 168 59.94 12.00 -6.08
C ARG A 168 60.75 12.09 -4.79
N LEU A 169 60.77 11.01 -4.02
CA LEU A 169 61.50 10.92 -2.75
C LEU A 169 63.02 11.03 -2.96
N THR A 170 63.53 10.71 -4.15
CA THR A 170 64.98 10.67 -4.44
C THR A 170 65.69 12.02 -4.36
N HIS A 171 64.97 13.14 -4.50
CA HIS A 171 65.61 14.47 -4.46
C HIS A 171 66.06 14.90 -3.04
N ASP A 172 65.35 14.40 -2.03
CA ASP A 172 65.51 14.79 -0.62
C ASP A 172 66.19 13.69 0.24
N LEU A 173 66.48 12.52 -0.36
CA LEU A 173 67.26 11.46 0.29
C LEU A 173 68.70 11.92 0.52
N ASP A 174 69.30 11.46 1.63
CA ASP A 174 70.68 11.75 2.05
C ASP A 174 70.99 13.24 2.35
N LYS A 175 69.97 14.10 2.37
CA LYS A 175 70.08 15.52 2.74
C LYS A 175 69.39 15.79 4.07
N LYS A 176 69.93 16.71 4.89
CA LYS A 176 69.27 17.13 6.14
C LYS A 176 67.96 17.84 5.77
N THR A 177 66.83 17.21 6.05
CA THR A 177 65.49 17.71 5.71
C THR A 177 64.57 17.67 6.92
N GLN A 178 63.59 18.57 6.92
CA GLN A 178 62.53 18.56 7.92
C GLN A 178 61.45 17.57 7.49
N ILE A 179 61.05 16.71 8.43
CA ILE A 179 60.07 15.65 8.23
C ILE A 179 59.02 15.74 9.34
N ASP A 180 57.76 15.90 8.94
CA ASP A 180 56.63 15.89 9.88
C ASP A 180 56.02 14.48 9.86
N ILE A 181 55.92 13.83 11.02
CA ILE A 181 55.39 12.46 11.15
C ILE A 181 54.25 12.37 12.15
N TYR A 182 53.32 11.44 11.89
CA TYR A 182 52.33 10.99 12.85
C TYR A 182 52.92 9.99 13.85
N VAL A 183 52.15 9.69 14.91
CA VAL A 183 52.47 8.64 15.91
C VAL A 183 52.66 7.26 15.30
N ASN A 184 51.98 6.96 14.19
CA ASN A 184 52.10 5.70 13.46
C ASN A 184 53.24 5.69 12.42
N HIS A 185 54.18 6.64 12.50
CA HIS A 185 55.31 6.82 11.59
C HIS A 185 54.96 7.16 10.14
N GLN A 186 53.70 7.54 9.86
CA GLN A 186 53.32 8.01 8.55
C GLN A 186 53.80 9.46 8.33
N VAL A 187 54.45 9.69 7.19
CA VAL A 187 55.01 10.99 6.83
C VAL A 187 53.92 11.91 6.26
N ILE A 188 53.90 13.14 6.75
CA ILE A 188 52.94 14.20 6.39
C ILE A 188 53.59 15.24 5.49
N ARG A 189 54.83 15.60 5.80
CA ARG A 189 55.60 16.60 5.07
C ARG A 189 57.07 16.17 5.03
N GLN A 190 57.72 16.39 3.90
CA GLN A 190 59.15 16.22 3.73
C GLN A 190 59.69 17.37 2.87
N GLY A 191 60.69 18.08 3.41
CA GLY A 191 61.36 19.16 2.67
C GLY A 191 60.44 20.34 2.35
N SER A 192 60.71 21.00 1.22
CA SER A 192 60.02 22.22 0.77
C SER A 192 58.76 21.94 -0.06
N HIS A 193 58.73 20.84 -0.81
CA HIS A 193 57.69 20.61 -1.83
C HIS A 193 56.71 19.49 -1.50
N LEU A 194 57.10 18.48 -0.71
CA LEU A 194 56.21 17.35 -0.39
C LEU A 194 55.44 17.66 0.90
N SER A 195 54.14 17.95 0.76
CA SER A 195 53.25 18.28 1.88
C SER A 195 51.84 17.75 1.62
N LEU A 196 51.35 16.88 2.51
CA LEU A 196 49.95 16.43 2.48
C LEU A 196 48.96 17.56 2.80
N HIS A 197 49.40 18.56 3.58
CA HIS A 197 48.59 19.75 3.86
C HIS A 197 48.28 20.52 2.56
N ASP A 198 49.31 20.80 1.76
CA ASP A 198 49.18 21.52 0.49
C ASP A 198 48.35 20.70 -0.51
N GLU A 199 48.53 19.38 -0.52
CA GLU A 199 47.72 18.47 -1.34
C GLU A 199 46.24 18.53 -0.94
N ALA A 200 45.94 18.49 0.35
CA ALA A 200 44.56 18.54 0.85
C ALA A 200 43.91 19.91 0.61
N GLN A 201 44.68 21.00 0.70
CA GLN A 201 44.19 22.35 0.45
C GLN A 201 43.87 22.57 -1.04
N ARG A 202 44.77 22.16 -1.94
CA ARG A 202 44.62 22.37 -3.40
C ARG A 202 43.71 21.32 -4.05
N PHE A 203 43.74 20.08 -3.57
CA PHE A 203 43.01 18.94 -4.11
C PHE A 203 42.23 18.20 -3.01
N PRO A 204 41.17 18.83 -2.47
CA PRO A 204 40.42 18.30 -1.34
C PRO A 204 39.82 16.93 -1.64
N LEU A 205 39.95 16.01 -0.68
CA LEU A 205 39.44 14.65 -0.80
C LEU A 205 37.90 14.64 -0.75
N GLN A 206 37.26 14.44 -1.90
CA GLN A 206 35.81 14.38 -2.00
C GLN A 206 35.29 12.96 -1.70
N ARG A 207 35.13 12.63 -0.41
CA ARG A 207 34.51 11.37 -0.01
C ARG A 207 33.04 11.32 -0.46
N TRP A 208 32.68 10.26 -1.18
CA TRP A 208 31.34 10.04 -1.74
C TRP A 208 30.51 9.01 -0.98
N GLY A 209 31.12 8.22 -0.09
CA GLY A 209 30.46 7.12 0.63
C GLY A 209 29.21 7.54 1.43
N ARG A 210 29.25 8.70 2.10
CA ARG A 210 28.07 9.24 2.81
C ARG A 210 26.87 9.42 1.88
N ASN A 211 27.11 10.05 0.73
CA ASN A 211 26.05 10.38 -0.22
C ASN A 211 25.55 9.11 -0.92
N LEU A 212 26.45 8.14 -1.19
CA LEU A 212 26.06 6.84 -1.71
C LEU A 212 25.10 6.13 -0.73
N ILE A 213 25.44 6.06 0.56
CA ILE A 213 24.61 5.39 1.57
C ILE A 213 23.25 6.07 1.70
N LEU A 214 23.22 7.41 1.75
CA LEU A 214 21.96 8.15 1.81
C LEU A 214 21.12 7.97 0.54
N MET A 215 21.76 7.92 -0.64
CA MET A 215 21.08 7.66 -1.91
C MET A 215 20.45 6.27 -1.92
N VAL A 216 21.24 5.22 -1.64
CA VAL A 216 20.76 3.83 -1.62
C VAL A 216 19.70 3.62 -0.55
N GLY A 217 19.90 4.18 0.65
CA GLY A 217 18.92 4.10 1.74
C GLY A 217 17.61 4.81 1.41
N SER A 218 17.68 6.02 0.84
CA SER A 218 16.48 6.76 0.43
C SER A 218 15.75 6.06 -0.71
N LEU A 219 16.48 5.45 -1.66
CA LEU A 219 15.88 4.67 -2.75
C LEU A 219 15.14 3.44 -2.22
N LEU A 220 15.74 2.72 -1.28
CA LEU A 220 15.13 1.54 -0.65
C LEU A 220 13.83 1.92 0.07
N ILE A 221 13.86 3.00 0.87
CA ILE A 221 12.67 3.47 1.60
C ILE A 221 11.60 3.96 0.63
N LEU A 222 11.98 4.66 -0.44
CA LEU A 222 11.05 5.09 -1.48
C LEU A 222 10.33 3.89 -2.10
N ILE A 223 11.06 2.86 -2.53
CA ILE A 223 10.46 1.63 -3.08
C ILE A 223 9.50 0.98 -2.07
N MET A 224 9.89 0.92 -0.79
CA MET A 224 9.02 0.39 0.26
C MET A 224 7.73 1.22 0.43
N LEU A 225 7.79 2.56 0.38
CA LEU A 225 6.57 3.39 0.41
C LEU A 225 5.67 3.11 -0.78
N LEU A 226 6.22 2.95 -1.99
CA LEU A 226 5.43 2.69 -3.21
C LEU A 226 4.71 1.33 -3.17
N LEU A 227 5.35 0.30 -2.59
CA LEU A 227 4.80 -1.05 -2.56
C LEU A 227 3.78 -1.27 -1.44
N TYR A 228 3.99 -0.65 -0.27
CA TYR A 228 3.20 -0.95 0.93
C TYR A 228 2.12 0.08 1.28
N VAL A 229 2.22 1.32 0.79
CA VAL A 229 1.29 2.41 1.19
C VAL A 229 0.57 3.01 -0.02
N PRO A 230 -0.78 3.17 0.01
CA PRO A 230 -1.51 3.85 -1.05
C PRO A 230 -1.21 5.36 -1.04
N LEU A 231 -0.21 5.76 -1.81
CA LEU A 231 0.30 7.14 -1.89
C LEU A 231 -0.73 8.12 -2.46
N SER A 232 -1.60 7.69 -3.37
CA SER A 232 -2.59 8.54 -4.04
C SER A 232 -3.58 9.16 -3.05
N LEU A 233 -4.05 8.37 -2.09
CA LEU A 233 -5.00 8.83 -1.07
C LEU A 233 -4.32 9.74 -0.05
N SER A 234 -3.11 9.38 0.37
CA SER A 234 -2.33 10.14 1.37
C SER A 234 -1.94 11.53 0.86
N LEU A 235 -1.56 11.64 -0.42
CA LEU A 235 -1.21 12.90 -1.06
C LEU A 235 -2.44 13.80 -1.27
N LYS A 236 -3.55 13.24 -1.79
CA LYS A 236 -4.80 14.00 -1.97
C LYS A 236 -5.30 14.58 -0.65
N LEU A 237 -5.35 13.77 0.42
CA LEU A 237 -5.83 14.20 1.72
C LEU A 237 -4.91 15.24 2.38
N SER A 238 -3.58 15.10 2.25
CA SER A 238 -2.62 16.05 2.83
C SER A 238 -2.73 17.44 2.18
N VAL A 239 -2.95 17.50 0.86
CA VAL A 239 -3.11 18.76 0.12
C VAL A 239 -4.40 19.47 0.53
N VAL A 240 -5.52 18.74 0.62
CA VAL A 240 -6.82 19.34 0.96
C VAL A 240 -6.86 19.80 2.42
N TRP A 241 -6.22 19.07 3.33
CA TRP A 241 -6.12 19.48 4.73
C TRP A 241 -5.34 20.79 4.90
N PHE A 242 -4.29 21.01 4.09
CA PHE A 242 -3.55 22.27 4.06
C PHE A 242 -4.37 23.43 3.49
N GLN A 243 -5.36 23.13 2.62
CA GLN A 243 -6.25 24.12 2.00
C GLN A 243 -7.47 24.47 2.88
N GLY A 244 -7.71 23.74 3.98
CA GLY A 244 -8.80 23.99 4.92
C GLY A 244 -10.10 23.28 4.54
N ALA A 245 -10.14 21.95 4.70
CA ALA A 245 -11.31 21.11 4.43
C ALA A 245 -12.55 21.61 5.19
N GLN A 246 -13.66 21.83 4.47
CA GLN A 246 -14.92 22.27 5.06
C GLN A 246 -15.84 21.07 5.31
N SER A 247 -16.57 21.10 6.42
CA SER A 247 -17.55 20.06 6.76
C SER A 247 -18.96 20.53 6.44
N TRP A 248 -19.62 19.83 5.53
CA TRP A 248 -20.99 20.13 5.10
C TRP A 248 -21.94 19.05 5.62
N HIS A 249 -22.96 19.46 6.39
CA HIS A 249 -24.05 18.60 6.80
C HIS A 249 -25.29 18.96 5.98
N VAL A 250 -25.75 18.02 5.16
CA VAL A 250 -26.83 18.28 4.19
C VAL A 250 -27.92 17.22 4.31
N THR A 251 -29.14 17.68 4.56
CA THR A 251 -30.34 16.83 4.66
C THR A 251 -31.26 16.97 3.45
N ASP A 252 -30.98 17.93 2.56
CA ASP A 252 -31.84 18.28 1.43
C ASP A 252 -31.06 18.33 0.11
N ILE A 253 -31.68 17.82 -0.95
CA ILE A 253 -31.09 17.70 -2.30
C ILE A 253 -30.88 19.07 -2.92
N GLU A 254 -31.81 20.00 -2.69
CA GLU A 254 -31.69 21.37 -3.21
C GLU A 254 -30.58 22.16 -2.53
N ALA A 255 -30.33 21.88 -1.24
CA ALA A 255 -29.19 22.43 -0.52
C ALA A 255 -27.87 21.86 -1.07
N LEU A 256 -27.80 20.54 -1.33
CA LEU A 256 -26.59 19.91 -1.89
C LEU A 256 -26.22 20.48 -3.27
N ARG A 257 -27.22 20.77 -4.11
CA ARG A 257 -27.01 21.32 -5.45
C ARG A 257 -26.42 22.74 -5.46
N LYS A 258 -26.65 23.53 -4.40
CA LYS A 258 -26.16 24.91 -4.28
C LYS A 258 -24.74 24.98 -3.70
N ILE A 259 -24.25 23.91 -3.09
CA ILE A 259 -22.92 23.88 -2.45
C ILE A 259 -21.86 23.57 -3.51
N PRO A 260 -20.80 24.40 -3.65
CA PRO A 260 -19.66 24.06 -4.50
C PRO A 260 -18.82 22.98 -3.80
N LEU A 261 -19.11 21.71 -4.10
CA LEU A 261 -18.41 20.56 -3.54
C LEU A 261 -17.00 20.46 -4.14
N HIS A 262 -15.98 20.36 -3.28
CA HIS A 262 -14.61 20.12 -3.70
C HIS A 262 -14.12 18.75 -3.23
N ILE A 263 -13.12 18.21 -3.94
CA ILE A 263 -12.45 16.97 -3.52
C ILE A 263 -11.75 17.23 -2.18
N GLY A 264 -12.03 16.40 -1.18
CA GLY A 264 -11.49 16.43 0.17
C GLY A 264 -12.32 17.17 1.21
N ASP A 265 -13.48 17.73 0.84
CA ASP A 265 -14.49 18.18 1.80
C ASP A 265 -15.08 16.99 2.58
N ILE A 266 -15.49 17.24 3.83
CA ILE A 266 -16.20 16.25 4.64
C ILE A 266 -17.70 16.46 4.40
N LEU A 267 -18.36 15.45 3.86
CA LEU A 267 -19.78 15.48 3.56
C LEU A 267 -20.53 14.50 4.48
N SER A 268 -21.53 15.01 5.19
CA SER A 268 -22.50 14.22 5.94
C SER A 268 -23.88 14.42 5.32
N VAL A 269 -24.37 13.38 4.66
CA VAL A 269 -25.67 13.37 3.99
C VAL A 269 -26.63 12.45 4.71
N GLN A 270 -27.85 12.92 4.94
CA GLN A 270 -28.95 12.12 5.47
C GLN A 270 -30.18 12.33 4.62
N GLY A 271 -30.86 11.24 4.26
CA GLY A 271 -32.04 11.33 3.41
C GLY A 271 -32.65 9.96 3.13
N THR A 272 -33.66 9.96 2.28
CA THR A 272 -34.28 8.75 1.73
C THR A 272 -33.88 8.60 0.27
N GLY A 273 -33.32 7.44 -0.09
CA GLY A 273 -32.85 7.16 -1.43
C GLY A 273 -32.99 5.70 -1.82
N MET A 274 -32.67 5.43 -3.07
CA MET A 274 -32.71 4.10 -3.68
C MET A 274 -31.32 3.47 -3.66
N CYS A 275 -31.20 2.21 -3.22
CA CYS A 275 -29.91 1.52 -3.30
C CYS A 275 -29.50 1.26 -4.75
N TYR A 276 -28.25 1.57 -5.07
CA TYR A 276 -27.65 1.31 -6.37
C TYR A 276 -27.32 -0.16 -6.55
N VAL A 277 -27.38 -0.66 -7.78
CA VAL A 277 -26.87 -1.99 -8.12
C VAL A 277 -25.90 -1.81 -9.28
N PRO A 278 -24.60 -2.15 -9.10
CA PRO A 278 -23.69 -2.14 -10.23
C PRO A 278 -24.15 -3.20 -11.25
N PRO A 279 -24.19 -2.87 -12.56
CA PRO A 279 -24.53 -3.84 -13.58
C PRO A 279 -23.56 -5.03 -13.48
N SER A 280 -24.09 -6.23 -13.23
CA SER A 280 -23.29 -7.43 -13.01
C SER A 280 -22.43 -7.74 -14.24
N SER A 281 -21.17 -7.32 -14.19
CA SER A 281 -20.21 -7.44 -15.29
C SER A 281 -19.59 -8.83 -15.41
N LYS A 282 -19.87 -9.75 -14.47
CA LYS A 282 -19.11 -11.00 -14.36
C LYS A 282 -19.66 -12.16 -15.19
N HIS A 283 -20.96 -12.27 -15.44
CA HIS A 283 -21.51 -13.35 -16.29
C HIS A 283 -22.81 -12.97 -17.01
N PRO A 284 -22.80 -12.71 -18.34
CA PRO A 284 -24.01 -12.32 -19.09
C PRO A 284 -25.07 -13.43 -19.21
N ASN A 285 -24.70 -14.69 -18.96
CA ASN A 285 -25.58 -15.85 -19.18
C ASN A 285 -26.32 -16.31 -17.93
N TYR A 286 -25.95 -15.81 -16.75
CA TYR A 286 -26.58 -16.14 -15.47
C TYR A 286 -26.62 -14.88 -14.61
N VAL A 287 -27.60 -14.02 -14.89
CA VAL A 287 -27.96 -12.93 -13.98
C VAL A 287 -28.64 -13.57 -12.78
N VAL A 288 -27.83 -14.02 -11.83
CA VAL A 288 -28.28 -14.34 -10.49
C VAL A 288 -28.90 -13.08 -9.93
N PHE A 289 -30.14 -13.16 -9.45
CA PHE A 289 -30.72 -12.09 -8.67
C PHE A 289 -29.83 -11.87 -7.43
N THR A 290 -29.03 -10.81 -7.47
CA THR A 290 -28.27 -10.34 -6.32
C THR A 290 -29.12 -9.27 -5.64
N PRO A 291 -29.37 -9.38 -4.33
CA PRO A 291 -30.05 -8.32 -3.61
C PRO A 291 -29.27 -7.01 -3.77
N PHE A 292 -29.98 -5.88 -3.76
CA PHE A 292 -29.40 -4.57 -4.01
C PHE A 292 -28.20 -4.31 -3.10
N ASP A 293 -27.11 -3.78 -3.65
CA ASP A 293 -25.92 -3.45 -2.86
C ASP A 293 -25.99 -1.98 -2.43
N CYS A 294 -26.42 -1.72 -1.20
CA CYS A 294 -26.50 -0.36 -0.64
C CYS A 294 -25.12 0.26 -0.33
N SER A 295 -24.06 -0.15 -1.04
CA SER A 295 -22.76 0.54 -1.08
C SER A 295 -22.83 1.84 -1.90
N GLY A 296 -23.79 1.94 -2.81
CA GLY A 296 -24.15 3.17 -3.50
C GLY A 296 -25.63 3.53 -3.30
N ILE A 297 -25.96 4.82 -3.27
CA ILE A 297 -27.33 5.30 -3.09
C ILE A 297 -27.63 6.38 -4.12
N TYR A 298 -28.69 6.18 -4.88
CA TYR A 298 -29.33 7.19 -5.72
C TYR A 298 -30.22 8.09 -4.86
N TRP A 299 -29.90 9.38 -4.85
CA TRP A 299 -30.66 10.39 -4.15
C TRP A 299 -31.19 11.43 -5.14
N ASN A 300 -32.51 11.43 -5.35
CA ASN A 300 -33.20 12.31 -6.28
C ASN A 300 -34.53 12.78 -5.67
N SER A 301 -35.03 13.93 -6.11
CA SER A 301 -36.31 14.53 -5.68
C SER A 301 -37.52 14.03 -6.47
N VAL A 302 -37.29 13.20 -7.50
CA VAL A 302 -38.33 12.56 -8.30
C VAL A 302 -38.93 11.37 -7.54
N ALA A 303 -40.22 11.09 -7.76
CA ALA A 303 -40.92 9.97 -7.14
C ALA A 303 -40.14 8.64 -7.36
N PRO A 304 -40.05 7.78 -6.34
CA PRO A 304 -39.35 6.51 -6.43
C PRO A 304 -39.99 5.62 -7.51
N LEU A 305 -39.18 4.74 -8.10
CA LEU A 305 -39.67 3.77 -9.09
C LEU A 305 -40.84 2.97 -8.50
N ALA A 306 -41.84 2.70 -9.34
CA ALA A 306 -42.98 1.89 -8.93
C ALA A 306 -42.53 0.45 -8.60
N GLN A 307 -43.28 -0.21 -7.72
CA GLN A 307 -43.06 -1.60 -7.40
C GLN A 307 -43.27 -2.48 -8.65
N PRO A 308 -42.53 -3.60 -8.78
CA PRO A 308 -42.70 -4.48 -9.92
C PRO A 308 -44.06 -5.19 -9.84
N GLU A 309 -44.91 -4.90 -10.81
CA GLU A 309 -46.21 -5.54 -11.02
C GLU A 309 -46.23 -6.23 -12.39
N SER A 310 -46.81 -7.44 -12.46
CA SER A 310 -46.90 -8.20 -13.71
C SER A 310 -48.20 -9.00 -13.77
N ALA A 311 -49.01 -8.70 -14.79
CA ALA A 311 -50.23 -9.45 -15.10
C ALA A 311 -49.94 -10.92 -15.45
N ILE A 312 -48.73 -11.25 -15.92
CA ILE A 312 -48.33 -12.63 -16.22
C ILE A 312 -48.14 -13.42 -14.93
N ILE A 313 -47.54 -12.82 -13.90
CA ILE A 313 -47.36 -13.47 -12.60
C ILE A 313 -48.71 -13.77 -11.94
N GLU A 314 -49.68 -12.87 -12.04
CA GLU A 314 -51.04 -13.09 -11.53
C GLU A 314 -51.73 -14.28 -12.24
N LYS A 315 -51.64 -14.35 -13.57
CA LYS A 315 -52.13 -15.50 -14.36
C LYS A 315 -51.42 -16.82 -13.99
N VAL A 316 -50.12 -16.77 -13.74
CA VAL A 316 -49.32 -17.92 -13.29
C VAL A 316 -49.73 -18.39 -11.89
N ALA A 317 -49.87 -17.47 -10.95
CA ALA A 317 -50.25 -17.77 -9.57
C ALA A 317 -51.67 -18.38 -9.50
N THR A 318 -52.61 -17.85 -10.27
CA THR A 318 -53.97 -18.39 -10.35
C THR A 318 -54.01 -19.79 -10.95
N LEU A 319 -53.26 -20.06 -12.02
CA LEU A 319 -53.13 -21.41 -12.60
C LEU A 319 -52.53 -22.40 -11.59
N MET A 320 -51.43 -22.01 -10.93
CA MET A 320 -50.73 -22.84 -9.94
C MET A 320 -51.63 -23.20 -8.76
N ASN A 321 -52.31 -22.21 -8.18
CA ASN A 321 -53.22 -22.42 -7.07
C ASN A 321 -54.39 -23.33 -7.44
N THR A 322 -54.89 -23.20 -8.69
CA THR A 322 -55.96 -24.07 -9.21
C THR A 322 -55.50 -25.52 -9.30
N ILE A 323 -54.32 -25.74 -9.87
CA ILE A 323 -53.75 -27.07 -10.05
C ILE A 323 -53.40 -27.70 -8.70
N LYS A 324 -52.78 -26.95 -7.77
CA LYS A 324 -52.48 -27.44 -6.42
C LYS A 324 -53.75 -27.81 -5.65
N ARG A 325 -54.78 -26.96 -5.73
CA ARG A 325 -56.09 -27.20 -5.08
C ARG A 325 -56.78 -28.45 -5.59
N GLN A 326 -56.74 -28.70 -6.91
CA GLN A 326 -57.42 -29.86 -7.51
C GLN A 326 -56.61 -31.16 -7.38
N LEU A 327 -55.27 -31.09 -7.41
CA LEU A 327 -54.42 -32.27 -7.30
C LEU A 327 -54.21 -32.73 -5.82
N HIS A 328 -54.34 -31.82 -4.85
CA HIS A 328 -54.16 -32.11 -3.41
C HIS A 328 -55.35 -31.61 -2.56
N PRO A 329 -56.54 -32.23 -2.69
CA PRO A 329 -57.75 -31.77 -1.98
C PRO A 329 -57.72 -31.97 -0.45
N GLN A 330 -56.80 -32.78 0.09
CA GLN A 330 -56.73 -33.10 1.53
C GLN A 330 -56.07 -32.03 2.42
N GLU A 331 -55.26 -31.10 1.89
CA GLU A 331 -54.62 -30.08 2.74
C GLU A 331 -55.59 -29.00 3.24
N ASN A 332 -56.74 -28.82 2.59
CA ASN A 332 -57.69 -27.73 2.90
C ASN A 332 -58.84 -28.13 3.83
N LYS A 333 -58.97 -29.40 4.20
CA LYS A 333 -59.91 -29.85 5.25
C LYS A 333 -59.16 -29.88 6.58
N GLY A 334 -59.20 -28.76 7.29
CA GLY A 334 -58.66 -28.65 8.64
C GLY A 334 -59.17 -29.76 9.56
N ILE A 335 -58.22 -30.45 10.20
CA ILE A 335 -58.25 -30.93 11.58
C ILE A 335 -59.59 -31.54 12.05
N SER A 336 -59.82 -32.81 11.69
CA SER A 336 -60.35 -33.84 12.61
C SER A 336 -60.46 -35.19 11.90
N GLY A 337 -59.74 -36.20 12.42
CA GLY A 337 -60.00 -37.61 12.08
C GLY A 337 -58.77 -38.46 11.72
N ASN A 338 -58.20 -39.12 12.73
CA ASN A 338 -57.39 -40.35 12.71
C ASN A 338 -56.24 -40.49 11.69
N GLN A 339 -55.01 -40.37 12.22
CA GLN A 339 -53.72 -40.57 11.55
C GLN A 339 -53.35 -42.04 11.22
N GLN A 340 -54.26 -43.01 11.33
CA GLN A 340 -53.92 -44.44 11.17
C GLN A 340 -54.43 -45.09 9.87
N SER A 341 -55.17 -44.36 9.03
CA SER A 341 -55.61 -44.79 7.69
C SER A 341 -54.67 -44.34 6.54
N THR A 342 -53.67 -43.51 6.83
CA THR A 342 -52.81 -42.86 5.82
C THR A 342 -51.72 -43.77 5.23
N ALA A 343 -51.37 -44.88 5.89
CA ALA A 343 -50.33 -45.80 5.40
C ALA A 343 -50.86 -46.88 4.43
N LYS A 344 -52.12 -47.31 4.55
CA LYS A 344 -52.71 -48.35 3.69
C LYS A 344 -53.44 -47.81 2.44
N MET A 345 -53.73 -46.50 2.37
CA MET A 345 -54.32 -45.86 1.19
C MET A 345 -53.31 -45.34 0.14
N LYS A 346 -52.00 -45.47 0.39
CA LYS A 346 -50.94 -45.07 -0.56
C LYS A 346 -50.83 -45.96 -1.81
N LYS A 347 -51.56 -47.08 -1.90
CA LYS A 347 -51.43 -48.04 -3.02
C LYS A 347 -52.46 -47.89 -4.15
N SER A 348 -53.51 -47.06 -4.01
CA SER A 348 -54.52 -46.91 -5.08
C SER A 348 -55.31 -45.59 -5.03
N SER A 349 -54.68 -44.46 -4.71
CA SER A 349 -55.37 -43.16 -4.80
C SER A 349 -55.32 -42.62 -6.24
N MET A 350 -56.37 -42.90 -7.03
CA MET A 350 -56.64 -42.09 -8.23
C MET A 350 -57.16 -40.73 -7.78
N THR A 351 -56.53 -39.64 -8.22
CA THR A 351 -56.99 -38.27 -7.93
C THR A 351 -57.98 -37.85 -9.01
N ARG A 352 -59.15 -37.35 -8.60
CA ARG A 352 -60.18 -36.80 -9.51
C ARG A 352 -59.93 -35.31 -9.72
N LEU A 353 -59.95 -34.86 -10.97
CA LEU A 353 -59.99 -33.43 -11.30
C LEU A 353 -61.46 -33.01 -11.40
N ASP A 354 -61.93 -32.27 -10.40
CA ASP A 354 -63.34 -31.86 -10.32
C ASP A 354 -63.69 -30.71 -11.29
N ASP A 355 -62.71 -29.90 -11.70
CA ASP A 355 -62.92 -28.75 -12.61
C ASP A 355 -61.78 -28.64 -13.63
N PHE A 356 -61.75 -29.62 -14.54
CA PHE A 356 -60.78 -29.68 -15.64
C PHE A 356 -60.91 -28.48 -16.60
N THR A 357 -62.13 -27.93 -16.72
CA THR A 357 -62.44 -26.75 -17.53
C THR A 357 -61.65 -25.53 -17.07
N ASP A 358 -61.61 -25.25 -15.77
CA ASP A 358 -60.88 -24.11 -15.20
C ASP A 358 -59.36 -24.19 -15.47
N ILE A 359 -58.78 -25.39 -15.46
CA ILE A 359 -57.37 -25.59 -15.83
C ILE A 359 -57.13 -25.25 -17.30
N ILE A 360 -58.01 -25.66 -18.21
CA ILE A 360 -57.88 -25.37 -19.64
C ILE A 360 -57.97 -23.86 -19.90
N LEU A 361 -58.97 -23.19 -19.31
CA LEU A 361 -59.17 -21.75 -19.49
C LEU A 361 -58.01 -20.93 -18.94
N LYS A 362 -57.49 -21.27 -17.75
CA LYS A 362 -56.31 -20.61 -17.17
C LYS A 362 -55.03 -20.91 -17.93
N THR A 363 -54.91 -22.11 -18.50
CA THR A 363 -53.79 -22.46 -19.38
C THR A 363 -53.85 -21.67 -20.69
N GLN A 364 -55.04 -21.47 -21.26
CA GLN A 364 -55.23 -20.63 -22.43
C GLN A 364 -54.91 -19.16 -22.14
N ALA A 365 -55.29 -18.65 -20.97
CA ALA A 365 -55.02 -17.27 -20.57
C ALA A 365 -53.51 -16.98 -20.38
N LEU A 366 -52.71 -17.98 -20.03
CA LEU A 366 -51.25 -17.89 -19.90
C LEU A 366 -50.52 -18.18 -21.22
N CYS A 367 -50.95 -19.20 -21.96
CA CYS A 367 -50.27 -19.72 -23.15
C CYS A 367 -51.04 -19.38 -24.42
N GLU A 368 -51.19 -18.08 -24.70
CA GLU A 368 -52.03 -17.56 -25.78
C GLU A 368 -51.54 -17.99 -27.18
N LYS A 369 -50.21 -17.97 -27.40
CA LYS A 369 -49.61 -18.31 -28.69
C LYS A 369 -49.57 -19.81 -28.93
N ALA A 370 -49.67 -20.23 -30.18
CA ALA A 370 -49.56 -21.64 -30.58
C ALA A 370 -48.22 -22.27 -30.19
N SER A 371 -47.14 -21.48 -30.19
CA SER A 371 -45.78 -21.90 -29.80
C SER A 371 -45.59 -22.12 -28.30
N ASP A 372 -46.49 -21.59 -27.47
CA ASP A 372 -46.28 -21.52 -26.03
C ASP A 372 -46.91 -22.75 -25.35
N CYS A 373 -46.17 -23.33 -24.39
CA CYS A 373 -46.63 -24.43 -23.54
C CYS A 373 -47.04 -25.71 -24.30
N ILE A 374 -46.35 -26.02 -25.42
CA ILE A 374 -46.67 -27.16 -26.30
C ILE A 374 -46.81 -28.47 -25.52
N TRP A 375 -45.88 -28.77 -24.59
CA TRP A 375 -45.93 -30.02 -23.82
C TRP A 375 -47.16 -30.08 -22.90
N LEU A 376 -47.50 -28.99 -22.22
CA LEU A 376 -48.70 -28.90 -21.37
C LEU A 376 -49.99 -28.96 -22.19
N LYS A 377 -50.06 -28.28 -23.32
CA LYS A 377 -51.21 -28.36 -24.23
C LYS A 377 -51.42 -29.78 -24.71
N ASN A 378 -50.37 -30.48 -25.13
CA ASN A 378 -50.46 -31.87 -25.58
C ASN A 378 -50.91 -32.83 -24.46
N VAL A 379 -50.39 -32.65 -23.24
CA VAL A 379 -50.83 -33.44 -22.08
C VAL A 379 -52.31 -33.21 -21.78
N LEU A 380 -52.77 -31.96 -21.79
CA LEU A 380 -54.17 -31.61 -21.55
C LEU A 380 -55.10 -32.09 -22.68
N ILE A 381 -54.67 -32.04 -23.93
CA ILE A 381 -55.40 -32.60 -25.09
C ILE A 381 -55.60 -34.11 -24.91
N ASN A 382 -54.54 -34.82 -24.51
CA ASN A 382 -54.59 -36.26 -24.28
C ASN A 382 -55.49 -36.63 -23.08
N LEU A 383 -55.48 -35.81 -22.01
CA LEU A 383 -56.37 -36.01 -20.85
C LEU A 383 -57.83 -35.69 -21.16
N GLY A 384 -58.08 -34.69 -22.00
CA GLY A 384 -59.42 -34.27 -22.43
C GLY A 384 -59.97 -35.02 -23.64
N HIS A 385 -59.24 -36.01 -24.18
CA HIS A 385 -59.59 -36.77 -25.38
C HIS A 385 -59.98 -35.88 -26.59
N ALA A 386 -59.33 -34.73 -26.77
CA ALA A 386 -59.59 -33.80 -27.87
C ALA A 386 -58.64 -34.01 -29.05
N LYS A 387 -59.02 -33.55 -30.25
CA LYS A 387 -58.15 -33.62 -31.44
C LYS A 387 -57.04 -32.55 -31.42
N ASN A 388 -57.40 -31.31 -31.08
CA ASN A 388 -56.51 -30.14 -31.09
C ASN A 388 -56.83 -29.23 -29.90
N TRP A 389 -55.88 -28.36 -29.55
CA TRP A 389 -56.02 -27.40 -28.45
C TRP A 389 -57.24 -26.47 -28.60
N THR A 390 -57.49 -25.98 -29.82
CA THR A 390 -58.62 -25.08 -30.11
C THR A 390 -59.97 -25.75 -29.84
N VAL A 391 -60.13 -27.00 -30.26
CA VAL A 391 -61.34 -27.80 -30.02
C VAL A 391 -61.54 -28.07 -28.52
N LEU A 392 -60.45 -28.28 -27.78
CA LEU A 392 -60.51 -28.47 -26.34
C LEU A 392 -60.95 -27.19 -25.60
N VAL A 393 -60.42 -26.04 -25.99
CA VAL A 393 -60.80 -24.74 -25.40
C VAL A 393 -62.24 -24.39 -25.74
N GLU A 394 -62.70 -24.64 -26.96
CA GLU A 394 -64.08 -24.42 -27.36
C GLU A 394 -65.06 -25.30 -26.55
N ALA A 395 -64.70 -26.58 -26.36
CA ALA A 395 -65.46 -27.49 -25.50
C ALA A 395 -65.44 -27.09 -24.01
N ALA A 396 -64.37 -26.44 -23.55
CA ALA A 396 -64.27 -25.87 -22.21
C ALA A 396 -65.20 -24.67 -22.05
N CYS A 397 -65.18 -23.72 -23.00
CA CYS A 397 -66.05 -22.55 -23.01
C CYS A 397 -67.53 -22.93 -23.14
N SER A 398 -67.85 -23.97 -23.90
CA SER A 398 -69.22 -24.44 -24.08
C SER A 398 -69.76 -25.29 -22.92
N GLY A 399 -68.98 -25.48 -21.84
CA GLY A 399 -69.38 -26.27 -20.66
C GLY A 399 -69.46 -27.78 -20.89
N ARG A 400 -69.04 -28.30 -22.05
CA ARG A 400 -69.18 -29.71 -22.43
C ARG A 400 -68.25 -30.63 -21.64
N LEU A 401 -67.17 -30.08 -21.09
CA LEU A 401 -66.15 -30.79 -20.32
C LEU A 401 -66.49 -30.94 -18.82
N ALA A 402 -67.53 -30.27 -18.31
CA ALA A 402 -67.93 -30.34 -16.90
C ALA A 402 -68.42 -31.74 -16.47
N GLN A 403 -68.77 -32.61 -17.42
CA GLN A 403 -69.20 -33.99 -17.17
C GLN A 403 -68.07 -35.03 -17.30
N VAL A 404 -66.87 -34.60 -17.72
CA VAL A 404 -65.74 -35.51 -17.95
C VAL A 404 -64.95 -35.68 -16.66
N ASN A 405 -65.14 -36.82 -15.99
CA ASN A 405 -64.39 -37.16 -14.79
C ASN A 405 -63.01 -37.69 -15.15
N VAL A 406 -62.00 -36.81 -15.12
CA VAL A 406 -60.62 -37.21 -15.40
C VAL A 406 -60.00 -37.78 -14.10
N LEU A 407 -59.70 -39.08 -14.11
CA LEU A 407 -59.03 -39.80 -13.03
C LEU A 407 -57.55 -39.98 -13.36
N LEU A 408 -56.66 -39.42 -12.54
CA LEU A 408 -55.22 -39.57 -12.75
C LEU A 408 -54.61 -40.54 -11.72
N PRO A 409 -53.80 -41.51 -12.18
CA PRO A 409 -52.86 -42.22 -11.32
C PRO A 409 -51.86 -41.24 -10.67
N PRO A 410 -51.35 -41.55 -9.46
CA PRO A 410 -50.46 -40.66 -8.70
C PRO A 410 -49.19 -40.27 -9.48
N VAL A 411 -48.63 -41.19 -10.27
CA VAL A 411 -47.47 -40.93 -11.13
C VAL A 411 -47.77 -39.85 -12.19
N LYS A 412 -48.98 -39.84 -12.76
CA LYS A 412 -49.39 -38.83 -13.74
C LYS A 412 -49.70 -37.48 -13.08
N VAL A 413 -50.19 -37.49 -11.84
CA VAL A 413 -50.39 -36.29 -11.02
C VAL A 413 -49.04 -35.60 -10.75
N GLU A 414 -48.04 -36.35 -10.28
CA GLU A 414 -46.70 -35.81 -10.04
C GLU A 414 -46.03 -35.32 -11.33
N ALA A 415 -46.18 -36.05 -12.44
CA ALA A 415 -45.64 -35.64 -13.73
C ALA A 415 -46.27 -34.34 -14.25
N LEU A 416 -47.60 -34.20 -14.12
CA LEU A 416 -48.31 -32.98 -14.48
C LEU A 416 -47.86 -31.80 -13.60
N GLN A 417 -47.76 -32.01 -12.28
CA GLN A 417 -47.28 -30.97 -11.37
C GLN A 417 -45.84 -30.55 -11.68
N ARG A 418 -44.93 -31.50 -11.98
CA ARG A 418 -43.56 -31.17 -12.37
C ARG A 418 -43.49 -30.36 -13.66
N LEU A 419 -44.26 -30.71 -14.69
CA LEU A 419 -44.26 -29.92 -15.93
C LEU A 419 -44.83 -28.52 -15.72
N VAL A 420 -45.87 -28.40 -14.90
CA VAL A 420 -46.47 -27.11 -14.57
C VAL A 420 -45.43 -26.25 -13.86
N ASN A 421 -44.72 -26.81 -12.88
CA ASN A 421 -43.63 -26.12 -12.18
C ASN A 421 -42.52 -25.65 -13.11
N ILE A 422 -42.11 -26.47 -14.09
CA ILE A 422 -41.06 -26.12 -15.07
C ILE A 422 -41.54 -24.98 -15.99
N ILE A 423 -42.78 -25.04 -16.48
CA ILE A 423 -43.32 -23.98 -17.34
C ILE A 423 -43.44 -22.69 -16.52
N ILE A 424 -44.07 -22.76 -15.35
CA ILE A 424 -44.26 -21.62 -14.45
C ILE A 424 -42.93 -20.96 -14.10
N SER A 425 -41.92 -21.75 -13.71
CA SER A 425 -40.62 -21.20 -13.35
C SER A 425 -40.03 -20.40 -14.51
N SER A 426 -40.09 -20.90 -15.75
CA SER A 426 -39.57 -20.16 -16.91
C SER A 426 -40.23 -18.79 -17.13
N TYR A 427 -41.56 -18.69 -16.98
CA TYR A 427 -42.28 -17.42 -17.09
C TYR A 427 -41.91 -16.46 -15.96
N VAL A 428 -41.86 -16.98 -14.73
CA VAL A 428 -41.53 -16.15 -13.56
C VAL A 428 -40.09 -15.63 -13.62
N HIS A 429 -39.11 -16.47 -13.97
CA HIS A 429 -37.71 -16.02 -14.11
C HIS A 429 -37.56 -14.93 -15.18
N ARG A 430 -38.29 -15.03 -16.29
CA ARG A 430 -38.28 -13.99 -17.33
C ARG A 430 -38.85 -12.67 -16.82
N GLU A 431 -39.92 -12.71 -16.04
CA GLU A 431 -40.51 -11.50 -15.45
C GLU A 431 -39.62 -10.92 -14.35
N ILE A 432 -39.01 -11.75 -13.50
CA ILE A 432 -37.97 -11.33 -12.53
C ILE A 432 -36.84 -10.59 -13.26
N HIS A 433 -36.36 -11.13 -14.38
CA HIS A 433 -35.30 -10.49 -15.16
C HIS A 433 -35.73 -9.12 -15.70
N ARG A 434 -36.92 -9.02 -16.29
CA ARG A 434 -37.46 -7.74 -16.79
C ARG A 434 -37.60 -6.71 -15.68
N ALA A 435 -38.16 -7.11 -14.54
CA ALA A 435 -38.32 -6.24 -13.38
C ALA A 435 -36.96 -5.77 -12.84
N THR A 436 -35.97 -6.65 -12.78
CA THR A 436 -34.61 -6.32 -12.29
C THR A 436 -33.93 -5.30 -13.22
N VAL A 437 -34.04 -5.47 -14.53
CA VAL A 437 -33.49 -4.51 -15.50
C VAL A 437 -34.16 -3.14 -15.37
N ALA A 438 -35.48 -3.10 -15.20
CA ALA A 438 -36.22 -1.85 -15.01
C ALA A 438 -35.87 -1.14 -13.69
N LEU A 439 -35.60 -1.90 -12.62
CA LEU A 439 -35.17 -1.34 -11.33
C LEU A 439 -33.74 -0.78 -11.37
N ASN A 440 -32.91 -1.25 -12.30
CA ASN A 440 -31.52 -0.77 -12.48
C ASN A 440 -31.40 0.45 -13.41
N SER A 441 -32.50 0.94 -13.98
CA SER A 441 -32.52 2.17 -14.78
C SER A 441 -33.13 3.32 -13.98
N PRO A 442 -32.32 4.08 -13.21
CA PRO A 442 -32.82 5.20 -12.41
C PRO A 442 -33.32 6.35 -13.30
N SER A 443 -34.12 7.23 -12.70
CA SER A 443 -34.54 8.47 -13.36
C SER A 443 -33.34 9.42 -13.56
N PRO A 444 -33.28 10.16 -14.68
CA PRO A 444 -32.16 11.06 -14.96
C PRO A 444 -32.03 12.17 -13.90
N GLY A 445 -30.79 12.60 -13.66
CA GLY A 445 -30.43 13.63 -12.68
C GLY A 445 -30.35 13.16 -11.22
N GLY A 446 -29.95 14.08 -10.34
CA GLY A 446 -29.75 13.80 -8.91
C GLY A 446 -28.30 13.45 -8.57
N PHE A 447 -28.10 12.78 -7.44
CA PHE A 447 -26.78 12.42 -6.92
C PHE A 447 -26.68 10.91 -6.73
N LEU A 448 -25.57 10.31 -7.18
CA LEU A 448 -25.21 8.94 -6.84
C LEU A 448 -24.06 9.00 -5.82
N ILE A 449 -24.34 8.65 -4.57
CA ILE A 449 -23.36 8.65 -3.49
C ILE A 449 -22.83 7.24 -3.33
N THR A 450 -21.54 7.00 -3.61
CA THR A 450 -20.91 5.68 -3.56
C THR A 450 -19.85 5.59 -2.48
N ASN A 451 -19.76 4.44 -1.82
CA ASN A 451 -18.66 4.14 -0.92
C ASN A 451 -17.47 3.57 -1.69
N SER A 452 -16.35 4.29 -1.68
CA SER A 452 -15.08 3.83 -2.26
C SER A 452 -14.51 2.56 -1.62
N GLU A 453 -14.91 2.25 -0.38
CA GLU A 453 -14.49 1.05 0.35
C GLU A 453 -15.40 -0.16 0.10
N GLY A 454 -16.51 0.01 -0.64
CA GLY A 454 -17.50 -1.05 -0.87
C GLY A 454 -18.31 -1.44 0.37
N LYS A 455 -18.23 -0.66 1.45
CA LYS A 455 -19.03 -0.88 2.67
C LYS A 455 -20.45 -0.36 2.46
N GLN A 456 -21.43 -1.16 2.88
CA GLN A 456 -22.85 -0.83 2.79
C GLN A 456 -23.22 0.27 3.79
N TRP A 457 -23.98 1.27 3.33
CA TRP A 457 -24.49 2.36 4.16
C TRP A 457 -25.70 1.98 5.00
N VAL A 458 -26.44 0.97 4.52
CA VAL A 458 -27.66 0.47 5.14
C VAL A 458 -27.49 -1.02 5.39
N GLU A 459 -27.46 -1.40 6.66
CA GLU A 459 -27.49 -2.80 7.06
C GLU A 459 -28.91 -3.33 6.86
N HIS A 460 -29.05 -4.36 6.03
CA HIS A 460 -30.31 -5.07 5.83
C HIS A 460 -30.21 -6.48 6.39
N THR A 461 -31.29 -6.98 6.97
CA THR A 461 -31.35 -8.37 7.43
C THR A 461 -31.35 -9.27 6.20
N PRO A 462 -30.36 -10.17 6.03
CA PRO A 462 -30.37 -11.11 4.92
C PRO A 462 -31.59 -12.05 5.06
N PRO A 463 -32.13 -12.56 3.94
CA PRO A 463 -33.23 -13.53 3.97
C PRO A 463 -32.82 -14.78 4.75
N LEU A 464 -33.75 -15.38 5.49
CA LEU A 464 -33.50 -16.57 6.32
C LEU A 464 -33.08 -17.80 5.51
N VAL A 465 -33.42 -17.81 4.22
CA VAL A 465 -33.14 -18.90 3.28
C VAL A 465 -32.43 -18.31 2.05
N PRO A 466 -31.43 -19.00 1.47
CA PRO A 466 -30.81 -18.58 0.22
C PRO A 466 -31.84 -18.44 -0.89
N LEU A 467 -31.71 -17.41 -1.74
CA LEU A 467 -32.75 -17.11 -2.73
C LEU A 467 -33.00 -18.22 -3.76
N PHE A 468 -32.01 -19.07 -3.99
CA PHE A 468 -32.10 -20.21 -4.89
C PHE A 468 -32.96 -21.35 -4.39
N ASP A 469 -33.17 -21.44 -3.08
CA ASP A 469 -33.94 -22.53 -2.47
C ASP A 469 -35.45 -22.22 -2.43
N TYR A 470 -35.85 -20.98 -2.72
CA TYR A 470 -37.25 -20.60 -2.87
C TYR A 470 -37.84 -21.11 -4.18
N SER A 471 -39.14 -21.40 -4.16
CA SER A 471 -39.89 -21.64 -5.39
C SER A 471 -39.95 -20.36 -6.24
N ALA A 472 -40.14 -20.50 -7.55
CA ALA A 472 -40.12 -19.35 -8.46
C ALA A 472 -41.12 -18.24 -8.06
N LEU A 473 -42.32 -18.59 -7.58
CA LEU A 473 -43.32 -17.61 -7.15
C LEU A 473 -42.91 -16.90 -5.84
N GLU A 474 -42.29 -17.62 -4.91
CA GLU A 474 -41.74 -17.04 -3.68
C GLU A 474 -40.57 -16.10 -3.99
N GLN A 475 -39.72 -16.43 -4.98
CA GLN A 475 -38.66 -15.53 -5.45
C GLN A 475 -39.22 -14.19 -5.94
N TRP A 476 -40.36 -14.20 -6.65
CA TRP A 476 -41.04 -12.96 -7.06
C TRP A 476 -41.58 -12.17 -5.86
N GLN A 477 -42.15 -12.85 -4.86
CA GLN A 477 -42.63 -12.19 -3.64
C GLN A 477 -41.48 -11.57 -2.85
N GLU A 478 -40.35 -12.26 -2.74
CA GLU A 478 -39.14 -11.72 -2.12
C GLU A 478 -38.57 -10.54 -2.90
N LEU A 479 -38.60 -10.57 -4.23
CA LEU A 479 -38.25 -9.42 -5.08
C LEU A 479 -39.16 -8.20 -4.77
N GLN A 480 -40.47 -8.40 -4.67
CA GLN A 480 -41.41 -7.34 -4.31
C GLN A 480 -41.17 -6.80 -2.89
N ARG A 481 -40.89 -7.69 -1.93
CA ARG A 481 -40.58 -7.32 -0.55
C ARG A 481 -39.28 -6.52 -0.46
N LEU A 482 -38.22 -6.98 -1.13
CA LEU A 482 -36.90 -6.34 -1.14
C LEU A 482 -36.94 -5.00 -1.88
N SER A 483 -37.58 -4.93 -3.05
CA SER A 483 -37.72 -3.67 -3.78
C SER A 483 -38.46 -2.60 -2.97
N ARG A 484 -39.54 -2.96 -2.26
CA ARG A 484 -40.21 -2.04 -1.31
C ARG A 484 -39.26 -1.44 -0.28
N GLN A 485 -38.39 -2.28 0.28
CA GLN A 485 -37.44 -1.84 1.30
C GLN A 485 -36.31 -1.00 0.69
N LEU A 486 -35.84 -1.35 -0.51
CA LEU A 486 -34.59 -0.83 -1.10
C LEU A 486 -34.80 0.41 -1.99
N LEU A 487 -36.03 0.64 -2.46
CA LEU A 487 -36.41 1.84 -3.22
C LEU A 487 -36.56 3.08 -2.31
N ASN A 488 -36.94 2.88 -1.05
CA ASN A 488 -37.16 3.94 -0.06
C ASN A 488 -36.36 3.64 1.22
N THR A 489 -35.03 3.64 1.11
CA THR A 489 -34.16 3.44 2.27
C THR A 489 -33.78 4.77 2.89
N TYR A 490 -33.97 4.90 4.21
CA TYR A 490 -33.29 5.94 4.95
C TYR A 490 -31.80 5.61 5.03
N PHE A 491 -30.95 6.58 4.69
CA PHE A 491 -29.50 6.40 4.72
C PHE A 491 -28.83 7.56 5.45
N LYS A 492 -27.66 7.25 6.03
CA LYS A 492 -26.71 8.22 6.55
C LYS A 492 -25.36 7.92 5.95
N ALA A 493 -24.91 8.79 5.04
CA ALA A 493 -23.61 8.69 4.41
C ALA A 493 -22.69 9.78 5.00
N GLU A 494 -21.57 9.39 5.59
CA GLU A 494 -20.58 10.31 6.15
C GLU A 494 -19.20 9.93 5.64
N GLY A 495 -18.48 10.89 5.07
CA GLY A 495 -17.15 10.64 4.55
C GLY A 495 -16.48 11.84 3.92
N ILE A 496 -15.24 11.63 3.47
CA ILE A 496 -14.48 12.59 2.68
C ILE A 496 -14.76 12.34 1.20
N ILE A 497 -15.01 13.40 0.45
CA ILE A 497 -15.19 13.31 -1.00
C ILE A 497 -13.84 13.01 -1.66
N THR A 498 -13.74 11.88 -2.36
CA THR A 498 -12.51 11.44 -3.05
C THR A 498 -12.56 11.69 -4.56
N ASP A 499 -13.78 11.69 -5.13
CA ASP A 499 -14.02 11.90 -6.54
C ASP A 499 -15.42 12.47 -6.78
N ILE A 500 -15.56 13.31 -7.80
CA ILE A 500 -16.82 13.92 -8.24
C ILE A 500 -16.86 13.85 -9.77
N VAL A 501 -17.80 13.07 -10.33
CA VAL A 501 -17.96 12.90 -11.79
C VAL A 501 -19.41 13.12 -12.17
N THR A 502 -19.68 13.88 -13.23
CA THR A 502 -21.03 14.04 -13.81
C THR A 502 -21.22 13.07 -14.98
N ASP A 503 -22.24 12.22 -14.94
CA ASP A 503 -22.59 11.37 -16.09
C ASP A 503 -23.40 12.13 -17.15
N THR A 504 -23.47 11.55 -18.34
CA THR A 504 -24.26 11.99 -19.50
C THR A 504 -25.75 12.18 -19.19
N GLN A 505 -26.29 11.48 -18.19
CA GLN A 505 -27.67 11.61 -17.71
C GLN A 505 -27.88 12.78 -16.72
N GLY A 506 -26.84 13.57 -16.44
CA GLY A 506 -26.88 14.68 -15.49
C GLY A 506 -26.83 14.26 -14.02
N THR A 507 -26.53 13.00 -13.72
CA THR A 507 -26.33 12.47 -12.37
C THR A 507 -24.92 12.82 -11.88
N GLN A 508 -24.81 13.40 -10.69
CA GLN A 508 -23.51 13.67 -10.06
C GLN A 508 -23.09 12.49 -9.18
N HIS A 509 -22.04 11.79 -9.61
CA HIS A 509 -21.40 10.71 -8.88
C HIS A 509 -20.44 11.29 -7.85
N ILE A 510 -20.73 11.08 -6.57
CA ILE A 510 -19.91 11.52 -5.44
C ILE A 510 -19.38 10.27 -4.75
N SER A 511 -18.06 10.09 -4.79
CA SER A 511 -17.40 8.99 -4.08
C SER A 511 -16.96 9.42 -2.69
N LEU A 512 -17.56 8.83 -1.66
CA LEU A 512 -17.19 9.04 -0.26
C LEU A 512 -16.24 7.96 0.22
N HIS A 513 -15.28 8.37 1.03
CA HIS A 513 -14.41 7.50 1.81
C HIS A 513 -14.68 7.73 3.28
N SER A 514 -14.69 6.68 4.09
CA SER A 514 -14.99 6.76 5.52
C SER A 514 -14.14 7.83 6.21
N LYS A 515 -14.73 8.58 7.15
CA LYS A 515 -14.01 9.59 7.92
C LYS A 515 -12.79 8.94 8.59
N PRO A 516 -11.55 9.38 8.29
CA PRO A 516 -10.36 8.76 8.84
C PRO A 516 -10.26 9.06 10.33
N ASP A 517 -9.99 8.02 11.12
CA ASP A 517 -9.66 8.16 12.54
C ASP A 517 -8.45 9.09 12.72
N MET A 518 -8.33 9.72 13.90
CA MET A 518 -7.20 10.61 14.24
C MET A 518 -5.83 9.95 14.00
N ILE A 519 -5.72 8.64 14.25
CA ILE A 519 -4.50 7.86 14.01
C ILE A 519 -4.21 7.76 12.51
N THR A 520 -5.23 7.53 11.69
CA THR A 520 -5.12 7.43 10.24
C THR A 520 -4.73 8.76 9.61
N ILE A 521 -5.24 9.88 10.14
CA ILE A 521 -4.84 11.24 9.74
C ILE A 521 -3.34 11.45 9.98
N ILE A 522 -2.85 11.14 11.18
CA ILE A 522 -1.42 11.24 11.53
C ILE A 522 -0.56 10.39 10.58
N ARG A 523 -1.06 9.20 10.20
CA ARG A 523 -0.36 8.33 9.23
C ARG A 523 -0.32 8.92 7.83
N TYR A 524 -1.41 9.48 7.32
CA TYR A 524 -1.41 10.10 5.99
C TYR A 524 -0.48 11.32 5.94
N GLN A 525 -0.53 12.18 6.95
CA GLN A 525 0.37 13.33 7.07
C GLN A 525 1.84 12.89 7.22
N GLY A 526 2.10 11.90 8.07
CA GLY A 526 3.43 11.34 8.27
C GLY A 526 4.01 10.69 7.01
N THR A 527 3.17 9.99 6.23
CA THR A 527 3.57 9.39 4.96
C THR A 527 3.94 10.46 3.94
N SER A 528 3.14 11.52 3.81
CA SER A 528 3.41 12.64 2.91
C SER A 528 4.70 13.37 3.28
N LEU A 529 4.91 13.64 4.57
CA LEU A 529 6.14 14.26 5.08
C LEU A 529 7.37 13.38 4.83
N LEU A 530 7.29 12.09 5.15
CA LEU A 530 8.38 11.13 4.93
C LEU A 530 8.73 11.03 3.44
N LEU A 531 7.72 10.99 2.56
CA LEU A 531 7.91 10.96 1.11
C LEU A 531 8.69 12.19 0.63
N LEU A 532 8.31 13.39 1.07
CA LEU A 532 8.99 14.64 0.70
C LEU A 532 10.46 14.64 1.15
N VAL A 533 10.71 14.21 2.39
CA VAL A 533 12.07 14.13 2.95
C VAL A 533 12.91 13.11 2.17
N VAL A 534 12.37 11.93 1.87
CA VAL A 534 13.07 10.86 1.14
C VAL A 534 13.39 11.27 -0.29
N ILE A 535 12.43 11.88 -1.01
CA ILE A 535 12.65 12.39 -2.37
C ILE A 535 13.74 13.48 -2.37
N SER A 536 13.64 14.45 -1.46
CA SER A 536 14.63 15.54 -1.35
C SER A 536 16.03 14.98 -1.05
N CYS A 537 16.12 14.02 -0.12
CA CYS A 537 17.36 13.34 0.23
C CYS A 537 17.93 12.59 -0.98
N LEU A 538 17.10 11.84 -1.72
CA LEU A 538 17.51 11.10 -2.90
C LEU A 538 18.10 12.02 -3.98
N VAL A 539 17.38 13.09 -4.34
CA VAL A 539 17.80 14.02 -5.41
C VAL A 539 19.10 14.73 -5.03
N ILE A 540 19.17 15.33 -3.84
CA ILE A 540 20.35 16.08 -3.39
C ILE A 540 21.58 15.15 -3.32
N ASN A 541 21.44 13.96 -2.72
CA ASN A 541 22.57 13.05 -2.55
C ASN A 541 23.01 12.41 -3.87
N THR A 542 22.10 12.17 -4.82
CA THR A 542 22.44 11.68 -6.17
C THR A 542 23.30 12.71 -6.92
N VAL A 543 22.88 13.98 -6.93
CA VAL A 543 23.65 15.06 -7.58
C VAL A 543 25.02 15.23 -6.92
N LEU A 544 25.08 15.23 -5.59
CA LEU A 544 26.34 15.34 -4.87
C LEU A 544 27.25 14.12 -5.08
N PHE A 545 26.70 12.91 -5.16
CA PHE A 545 27.45 11.68 -5.45
C PHE A 545 28.12 11.77 -6.83
N ILE A 546 27.35 12.09 -7.88
CA ILE A 546 27.87 12.20 -9.25
C ILE A 546 28.99 13.24 -9.32
N ARG A 547 28.76 14.45 -8.77
CA ARG A 547 29.77 15.52 -8.74
C ARG A 547 31.05 15.11 -8.01
N ARG A 548 30.94 14.42 -6.86
CA ARG A 548 32.10 14.01 -6.06
C ARG A 548 32.87 12.86 -6.69
N VAL A 549 32.19 11.88 -7.27
CA VAL A 549 32.84 10.79 -8.01
C VAL A 549 33.62 11.35 -9.21
N GLY A 550 33.01 12.27 -9.98
CA GLY A 550 33.69 12.92 -11.09
C GLY A 550 34.96 13.64 -10.67
N LYS A 551 34.91 14.47 -9.61
CA LYS A 551 36.09 15.17 -9.09
C LYS A 551 37.16 14.23 -8.52
N ASN A 552 36.75 13.15 -7.85
CA ASN A 552 37.69 12.20 -7.27
C ASN A 552 38.47 11.39 -8.33
N ARG A 553 37.87 11.11 -9.50
CA ARG A 553 38.55 10.40 -10.60
C ARG A 553 39.77 11.15 -11.13
N TYR A 554 39.71 12.48 -11.21
CA TYR A 554 40.82 13.30 -11.72
C TYR A 554 41.82 13.73 -10.64
N ARG A 555 41.50 13.54 -9.35
CA ARG A 555 42.32 14.01 -8.22
C ARG A 555 43.77 13.53 -8.30
N MET A 556 44.00 12.22 -8.48
CA MET A 556 45.36 11.66 -8.48
C MET A 556 46.21 12.20 -9.64
N LYS A 557 45.61 12.31 -10.83
CA LYS A 557 46.28 12.88 -12.01
C LYS A 557 46.69 14.35 -11.78
N ASN A 558 45.81 15.13 -11.16
CA ASN A 558 46.10 16.54 -10.84
C ASN A 558 47.18 16.70 -9.77
N ILE A 559 47.21 15.82 -8.76
CA ILE A 559 48.26 15.79 -7.74
C ILE A 559 49.61 15.48 -8.37
N GLN A 560 49.68 14.46 -9.23
CA GLN A 560 50.91 14.10 -9.93
C GLN A 560 51.41 15.27 -10.79
N HIS A 561 50.54 15.90 -11.58
CA HIS A 561 50.88 17.06 -12.40
C HIS A 561 51.35 18.26 -11.56
N TYR A 562 50.72 18.49 -10.39
CA TYR A 562 51.12 19.55 -9.48
C TYR A 562 52.56 19.37 -8.99
N TYR A 563 52.90 18.17 -8.52
CA TYR A 563 54.25 17.89 -8.05
C TYR A 563 55.28 17.96 -9.18
N THR A 564 54.99 17.41 -10.38
CA THR A 564 55.88 17.54 -11.54
C THR A 564 56.24 18.99 -11.80
N ARG A 565 55.25 19.89 -11.84
CA ARG A 565 55.49 21.32 -12.03
C ARG A 565 56.32 21.95 -10.91
N CYS A 566 56.12 21.53 -9.66
CA CYS A 566 56.90 22.05 -8.53
C CYS A 566 58.38 21.68 -8.66
N PHE A 567 58.70 20.42 -8.99
CA PHE A 567 60.08 19.95 -9.13
C PHE A 567 60.76 20.46 -10.41
N ASP A 568 60.04 20.54 -11.54
CA ASP A 568 60.56 21.11 -12.80
C ASP A 568 60.98 22.57 -12.61
N HIS A 569 60.18 23.37 -11.89
CA HIS A 569 60.55 24.75 -11.59
C HIS A 569 61.83 24.84 -10.74
N THR A 570 62.02 23.97 -9.76
CA THR A 570 63.24 23.97 -8.93
C THR A 570 64.50 23.63 -9.73
N GLU A 571 64.41 22.69 -10.69
CA GLU A 571 65.54 22.35 -11.56
C GLU A 571 65.91 23.49 -12.52
N THR A 572 64.93 24.22 -13.06
CA THR A 572 65.19 25.37 -13.93
C THR A 572 65.85 26.56 -13.22
N PHE A 573 65.62 26.74 -11.91
CA PHE A 573 66.28 27.76 -11.10
C PHE A 573 67.65 27.31 -10.56
N SER A 574 67.91 26.00 -10.45
CA SER A 574 69.21 25.49 -10.00
C SER A 574 70.26 25.40 -11.13
N ASN A 575 69.83 25.42 -12.40
CA ASN A 575 70.70 25.40 -13.59
C ASN A 575 71.00 26.79 -14.17
N LYS A 576 70.53 27.87 -13.52
CA LYS A 576 70.94 29.26 -13.75
C LYS A 576 71.73 29.74 -12.55
#